data_AF-A0A5C6E5F6-F1
#
_entry.id   AF-A0A5C6E5F6-F1
#
_cell.length_a   1.000
_cell.length_b   1.000
_cell.length_c   1.000
_cell.angle_alpha   90.00
_cell.angle_beta   90.00
_cell.angle_gamma   90.00
#
_symmetry.space_group_name_H-M   'P 1'
#
loop_
_entity.id
_entity.type
_entity.pdbx_description
1 polymer ?
#
loop_
_entity_poly.entity_id
_entity_poly.type
_entity_poly.pdbx_seq_one_letter_code
_entity_poly.pdbx_strand_id
1 'polypeptide(L)'
;MSLLKLWNSLCGRSSEAKKQPLDGGPDEKSQSAASTAQGTPERAASEKLDPKPSRSRFGLNIGSGRNSDSGLCKLLKPLEINTLLEVGVGDGARAVAIVSSLQRSRPDAKLRYAAIDQFELGEGAVTLMQFHKRVRAEGISPQIFPDAVDQGLMRLSHTIGRVDVVVMGLSAEKWQTPPTLGMLRRVCHEKTSIFYSDDGTWKSYQLVSDRVRKAA
;
A
#
# COMPACT_ATOMS: atom_id res chain seq x y z
N MET A 1 -40.27 -1.27 -8.15
CA MET A 1 -39.41 -0.79 -7.04
C MET A 1 -38.16 -0.15 -7.63
N SER A 2 -37.76 1.04 -7.19
CA SER A 2 -36.59 1.72 -7.78
C SER A 2 -35.28 1.05 -7.36
N LEU A 3 -34.35 0.94 -8.30
CA LEU A 3 -33.04 0.29 -8.10
C LEU A 3 -32.24 0.93 -6.95
N LEU A 4 -32.47 2.22 -6.64
CA LEU A 4 -31.87 2.88 -5.48
C LEU A 4 -32.24 2.22 -4.14
N LYS A 5 -33.44 1.65 -4.00
CA LYS A 5 -33.86 1.02 -2.74
C LYS A 5 -33.12 -0.29 -2.46
N LEU A 6 -32.80 -1.05 -3.51
CA LEU A 6 -32.01 -2.29 -3.38
C LEU A 6 -30.55 -1.98 -3.03
N TRP A 7 -29.97 -0.94 -3.61
CA TRP A 7 -28.60 -0.54 -3.32
C TRP A 7 -28.42 -0.08 -1.86
N ASN A 8 -29.38 0.68 -1.32
CA ASN A 8 -29.33 1.14 0.08
C ASN A 8 -29.50 -0.02 1.09
N SER A 9 -30.26 -1.06 0.72
CA SER A 9 -30.42 -2.26 1.54
C SER A 9 -29.15 -3.13 1.59
N LEU A 10 -28.33 -3.12 0.54
CA LEU A 10 -27.09 -3.91 0.46
C LEU A 10 -25.92 -3.24 1.21
N CYS A 11 -25.95 -1.90 1.35
CA CYS A 11 -24.89 -1.13 2.02
C CYS A 11 -25.14 -0.91 3.52
N GLY A 12 -26.09 -1.61 4.15
CA GLY A 12 -26.30 -1.58 5.61
C GLY A 12 -26.71 -0.23 6.19
N ARG A 13 -27.16 0.73 5.37
CA ARG A 13 -27.65 2.04 5.83
C ARG A 13 -29.17 2.01 5.93
N SER A 14 -29.68 1.38 6.99
CA SER A 14 -31.06 1.58 7.40
C SER A 14 -31.20 2.98 8.00
N SER A 15 -31.99 3.83 7.36
CA SER A 15 -32.42 5.12 7.91
C SER A 15 -33.48 4.88 8.98
N GLU A 16 -33.09 4.94 10.24
CA GLU A 16 -34.02 4.87 11.37
C GLU A 16 -34.59 6.27 11.65
N ALA A 17 -35.80 6.52 11.16
CA ALA A 17 -36.59 7.69 11.49
C ALA A 17 -37.74 7.29 12.43
N LYS A 18 -37.47 7.46 13.73
CA LYS A 18 -38.31 8.01 14.81
C LYS A 18 -39.84 7.76 14.75
N LYS A 19 -40.36 7.02 15.74
CA LYS A 19 -41.72 7.21 16.29
C LYS A 19 -41.73 7.00 17.83
N GLN A 20 -42.03 8.07 18.56
CA GLN A 20 -42.83 8.05 19.80
C GLN A 20 -44.31 8.34 19.39
N PRO A 21 -45.36 8.23 20.24
CA PRO A 21 -45.37 8.13 21.72
C PRO A 21 -46.45 7.21 22.36
N LEU A 22 -46.47 7.23 23.72
CA LEU A 22 -47.55 7.01 24.70
C LEU A 22 -47.91 5.60 25.26
N ASP A 23 -47.74 5.55 26.60
CA ASP A 23 -48.61 5.03 27.68
C ASP A 23 -48.58 3.57 28.19
N GLY A 24 -48.50 3.44 29.53
CA GLY A 24 -48.92 2.28 30.34
C GLY A 24 -47.82 1.40 30.98
N GLY A 25 -47.59 1.53 32.31
CA GLY A 25 -46.73 0.64 33.14
C GLY A 25 -47.40 -0.69 33.55
N PRO A 26 -47.00 -1.40 34.66
CA PRO A 26 -45.96 -1.14 35.67
C PRO A 26 -45.02 -2.34 36.02
N ASP A 27 -44.15 -2.13 37.03
CA ASP A 27 -43.30 -3.06 37.81
C ASP A 27 -42.04 -3.63 37.10
N GLU A 28 -40.82 -3.73 37.66
CA GLU A 28 -40.40 -3.97 39.04
C GLU A 28 -38.89 -3.61 39.25
N LYS A 29 -38.56 -3.08 40.43
CA LYS A 29 -37.29 -3.09 41.23
C LYS A 29 -35.89 -3.17 40.59
N SER A 30 -35.02 -2.22 41.00
CA SER A 30 -33.75 -2.42 41.77
C SER A 30 -32.96 -1.11 41.77
N GLN A 31 -32.97 -0.33 42.86
CA GLN A 31 -32.00 -0.30 43.98
C GLN A 31 -30.57 0.21 43.67
N SER A 32 -30.16 1.19 44.50
CA SER A 32 -28.80 1.65 44.85
C SER A 32 -28.05 2.53 43.83
N ALA A 33 -27.49 3.70 44.17
CA ALA A 33 -27.23 4.35 45.45
C ALA A 33 -27.09 5.88 45.30
N ALA A 34 -27.59 6.59 46.32
CA ALA A 34 -27.20 7.91 46.83
C ALA A 34 -25.67 7.99 47.08
N SER A 35 -24.96 9.11 47.19
CA SER A 35 -25.22 10.55 47.16
C SER A 35 -23.85 11.25 47.22
N THR A 36 -23.84 12.57 46.94
CA THR A 36 -23.14 13.62 47.71
C THR A 36 -22.18 14.48 46.88
N ALA A 37 -22.61 15.73 46.75
CA ALA A 37 -21.91 16.86 46.18
C ALA A 37 -21.02 17.57 47.22
N GLN A 38 -19.94 18.18 46.74
CA GLN A 38 -19.21 19.33 47.29
C GLN A 38 -18.38 19.85 46.09
N GLY A 39 -18.27 21.13 45.73
CA GLY A 39 -18.63 22.37 46.38
C GLY A 39 -17.49 23.38 46.20
N THR A 40 -17.64 24.27 45.21
CA THR A 40 -17.17 25.69 45.20
C THR A 40 -15.65 26.02 45.05
N PRO A 41 -15.30 27.27 44.66
CA PRO A 41 -14.25 27.57 43.69
C PRO A 41 -13.07 28.37 44.29
N GLU A 42 -11.92 28.35 43.63
CA GLU A 42 -10.83 29.27 43.98
C GLU A 42 -10.32 30.03 42.76
N ARG A 43 -10.28 31.35 42.96
CA ARG A 43 -9.94 32.40 42.01
C ARG A 43 -8.61 33.00 42.47
N ALA A 44 -7.56 32.89 41.65
CA ALA A 44 -6.42 33.82 41.61
C ALA A 44 -5.68 33.53 40.29
N ALA A 45 -5.79 34.35 39.24
CA ALA A 45 -5.13 35.64 39.06
C ALA A 45 -3.61 35.56 39.25
N SER A 46 -2.89 35.31 38.14
CA SER A 46 -1.48 35.64 37.79
C SER A 46 -1.21 34.86 36.49
N GLU A 47 -0.58 35.31 35.43
CA GLU A 47 0.17 36.52 35.11
C GLU A 47 0.29 36.51 33.57
N LYS A 48 0.22 37.68 32.95
CA LYS A 48 0.47 37.85 31.51
C LYS A 48 1.92 37.50 31.20
N LEU A 49 2.16 36.54 30.31
CA LEU A 49 3.34 36.56 29.44
C LEU A 49 2.95 35.98 28.08
N ASP A 50 2.82 36.88 27.11
CA ASP A 50 2.70 36.57 25.68
C ASP A 50 3.94 35.79 25.20
N PRO A 51 3.84 34.52 24.76
CA PRO A 51 4.90 33.95 23.95
C PRO A 51 4.72 34.48 22.52
N LYS A 52 5.54 35.48 22.21
CA LYS A 52 5.92 35.90 20.85
C LYS A 52 5.88 34.69 19.89
N PRO A 53 5.14 34.72 18.76
CA PRO A 53 5.19 33.62 17.81
C PRO A 53 6.59 33.61 17.19
N SER A 54 7.47 32.76 17.73
CA SER A 54 8.72 32.44 17.09
C SER A 54 8.34 31.89 15.72
N ARG A 55 8.75 32.59 14.66
CA ARG A 55 8.62 32.12 13.29
C ARG A 55 9.39 30.82 13.20
N SER A 56 8.67 29.71 13.42
CA SER A 56 9.12 28.37 13.08
C SER A 56 9.38 28.44 11.59
N ARG A 57 10.67 28.50 11.25
CA ARG A 57 11.12 28.34 9.88
C ARG A 57 10.48 27.03 9.41
N PHE A 58 9.73 27.13 8.33
CA PHE A 58 9.42 26.04 7.44
C PHE A 58 10.73 25.36 7.06
N GLY A 59 11.20 24.46 7.93
CA GLY A 59 12.15 23.43 7.60
C GLY A 59 11.38 22.47 6.73
N LEU A 60 11.48 22.70 5.42
CA LEU A 60 11.42 21.61 4.45
C LEU A 60 12.35 20.51 4.97
N ASN A 61 11.81 19.52 5.66
CA ASN A 61 12.44 18.21 5.76
C ASN A 61 12.27 17.52 4.40
N ILE A 62 12.85 18.12 3.35
CA ILE A 62 13.10 17.46 2.08
C ILE A 62 14.43 16.72 2.24
N GLY A 63 14.32 15.39 2.28
CA GLY A 63 15.37 14.49 1.82
C GLY A 63 16.49 14.19 2.81
N SER A 64 16.30 13.16 3.64
CA SER A 64 17.38 12.24 4.03
C SER A 64 16.84 10.94 4.63
N GLY A 65 15.87 10.34 3.94
CA GLY A 65 15.77 8.88 3.90
C GLY A 65 16.65 8.43 2.73
N ARG A 66 17.65 7.61 3.00
CA ARG A 66 18.69 7.16 2.06
C ARG A 66 18.12 6.90 0.66
N ASN A 67 18.69 7.59 -0.33
CA ASN A 67 18.28 7.59 -1.73
C ASN A 67 18.52 6.25 -2.47
N SER A 68 18.37 5.10 -1.81
CA SER A 68 18.50 3.78 -2.47
C SER A 68 17.57 3.69 -3.68
N ASP A 69 16.34 4.20 -3.53
CA ASP A 69 15.33 4.14 -4.59
C ASP A 69 15.62 5.12 -5.75
N SER A 70 16.45 6.13 -5.52
CA SER A 70 16.86 7.05 -6.59
C SER A 70 17.68 6.35 -7.68
N GLY A 71 18.46 5.34 -7.30
CA GLY A 71 19.21 4.49 -8.22
C GLY A 71 18.27 3.70 -9.11
N LEU A 72 17.25 3.06 -8.52
CA LEU A 72 16.22 2.35 -9.24
C LEU A 72 15.48 3.26 -10.23
N CYS A 73 15.00 4.43 -9.77
CA CYS A 73 14.27 5.36 -10.64
C CYS A 73 15.11 5.82 -11.85
N LYS A 74 16.45 5.95 -11.71
CA LYS A 74 17.34 6.26 -12.85
C LYS A 74 17.40 5.10 -13.85
N LEU A 75 17.44 3.85 -13.38
CA LEU A 75 17.45 2.66 -14.23
C LEU A 75 16.12 2.45 -14.96
N LEU A 76 15.00 2.83 -14.34
CA LEU A 76 13.66 2.65 -14.91
C LEU A 76 13.29 3.70 -15.97
N LYS A 77 13.80 4.94 -15.84
CA LYS A 77 13.50 6.06 -16.77
C LYS A 77 13.72 5.73 -18.26
N PRO A 78 14.84 5.12 -18.70
CA PRO A 78 15.05 4.84 -20.12
C PRO A 78 14.16 3.70 -20.66
N LEU A 79 13.64 2.83 -19.80
CA LEU A 79 12.88 1.64 -20.22
C LEU A 79 11.43 2.00 -20.55
N GLU A 80 10.85 1.48 -21.63
CA GLU A 80 9.42 1.60 -21.90
C GLU A 80 8.63 0.58 -21.05
N ILE A 81 8.03 1.05 -19.96
CA ILE A 81 7.36 0.18 -18.97
C ILE A 81 5.86 0.39 -19.05
N ASN A 82 5.12 -0.64 -19.48
CA ASN A 82 3.66 -0.66 -19.43
C ASN A 82 3.16 -1.47 -18.24
N THR A 83 3.94 -2.46 -17.80
CA THR A 83 3.65 -3.37 -16.70
C THR A 83 4.83 -3.46 -15.74
N LEU A 84 4.58 -3.14 -14.48
CA LEU A 84 5.57 -3.22 -13.42
C LEU A 84 5.06 -4.16 -12.33
N LEU A 85 5.88 -5.15 -11.98
CA LEU A 85 5.69 -6.01 -10.84
C LEU A 85 6.66 -5.63 -9.73
N GLU A 86 6.16 -5.42 -8.53
CA GLU A 86 6.97 -5.28 -7.32
C GLU A 86 6.74 -6.46 -6.38
N VAL A 87 7.82 -7.06 -5.89
CA VAL A 87 7.78 -8.18 -4.93
C VAL A 87 8.45 -7.74 -3.63
N GLY A 88 7.73 -7.85 -2.52
CA GLY A 88 8.19 -7.38 -1.20
C GLY A 88 8.22 -5.87 -1.12
N VAL A 89 7.05 -5.25 -1.01
CA VAL A 89 6.84 -3.80 -1.11
C VAL A 89 7.33 -3.05 0.14
N GLY A 90 7.41 -3.73 1.29
CA GLY A 90 7.93 -3.14 2.52
C GLY A 90 6.99 -2.07 3.07
N ASP A 91 7.45 -0.83 3.21
CA ASP A 91 6.60 0.29 3.65
C ASP A 91 5.81 0.94 2.49
N GLY A 92 6.06 0.55 1.24
CA GLY A 92 5.45 1.16 0.06
C GLY A 92 5.97 2.56 -0.31
N ALA A 93 6.97 3.11 0.38
CA ALA A 93 7.61 4.37 -0.01
C ALA A 93 8.29 4.23 -1.38
N ARG A 94 8.91 3.08 -1.63
CA ARG A 94 9.51 2.76 -2.93
C ARG A 94 8.49 2.72 -4.06
N ALA A 95 7.34 2.09 -3.84
CA ALA A 95 6.26 2.04 -4.82
C ALA A 95 5.82 3.46 -5.23
N VAL A 96 5.63 4.35 -4.25
CA VAL A 96 5.30 5.76 -4.49
C VAL A 96 6.41 6.45 -5.28
N ALA A 97 7.68 6.24 -4.91
CA ALA A 97 8.81 6.84 -5.61
C ALA A 97 8.92 6.38 -7.08
N ILE A 98 8.71 5.08 -7.35
CA ILE A 98 8.71 4.50 -8.70
C ILE A 98 7.58 5.12 -9.53
N VAL A 99 6.35 5.06 -9.02
CA VAL A 99 5.16 5.51 -9.75
C VAL A 99 5.24 7.00 -10.06
N SER A 100 5.58 7.82 -9.05
CA SER A 100 5.71 9.26 -9.21
C SER A 100 6.83 9.61 -10.21
N SER A 101 7.96 8.87 -10.19
CA SER A 101 9.04 9.08 -11.17
C SER A 101 8.62 8.70 -12.59
N LEU A 102 7.91 7.59 -12.76
CA LEU A 102 7.49 7.11 -14.08
C LEU A 102 6.43 8.03 -14.70
N GLN A 103 5.42 8.44 -13.94
CA GLN A 103 4.40 9.38 -14.41
C GLN A 103 4.97 10.75 -14.78
N ARG A 104 5.95 11.27 -14.02
CA ARG A 104 6.64 12.51 -14.38
C ARG A 104 7.41 12.39 -15.69
N SER A 105 8.03 11.23 -15.94
CA SER A 105 8.76 11.00 -17.18
C SER A 105 7.83 10.73 -18.38
N ARG A 106 6.64 10.17 -18.13
CA ARG A 106 5.68 9.74 -19.15
C ARG A 106 4.24 9.92 -18.65
N PRO A 107 3.69 11.14 -18.72
CA PRO A 107 2.34 11.42 -18.20
C PRO A 107 1.24 10.68 -18.96
N ASP A 108 1.45 10.42 -20.26
CA ASP A 108 0.44 9.80 -21.13
C ASP A 108 0.47 8.26 -21.09
N ALA A 109 1.49 7.66 -20.47
CA ALA A 109 1.65 6.20 -20.44
C ALA A 109 0.79 5.57 -19.34
N LYS A 110 -0.08 4.62 -19.73
CA LYS A 110 -0.89 3.86 -18.78
C LYS A 110 -0.06 2.74 -18.12
N LEU A 111 0.45 3.02 -16.93
CA LEU A 111 1.18 2.03 -16.13
C LEU A 111 0.22 1.06 -15.43
N ARG A 112 0.35 -0.24 -15.70
CA ARG A 112 -0.22 -1.32 -14.89
C ARG A 112 0.77 -1.71 -13.80
N TYR A 113 0.44 -1.43 -12.56
CA TYR A 113 1.28 -1.73 -11.41
C TYR A 113 0.71 -2.91 -10.63
N ALA A 114 1.55 -3.90 -10.35
CA ALA A 114 1.22 -5.08 -9.57
C ALA A 114 2.17 -5.24 -8.39
N ALA A 115 1.65 -5.67 -7.24
CA ALA A 115 2.40 -5.88 -6.02
C ALA A 115 2.13 -7.27 -5.44
N ILE A 116 3.20 -8.00 -5.12
CA ILE A 116 3.15 -9.25 -4.36
C ILE A 116 3.83 -9.00 -3.01
N ASP A 117 3.06 -9.12 -1.93
CA ASP A 117 3.55 -8.99 -0.56
C ASP A 117 2.58 -9.73 0.37
N GLN A 118 3.04 -10.16 1.54
CA GLN A 118 2.17 -10.74 2.57
C GLN A 118 1.52 -9.66 3.46
N PHE A 119 1.98 -8.40 3.41
CA PHE A 119 1.43 -7.28 4.21
C PHE A 119 1.31 -7.65 5.70
N GLU A 120 0.16 -7.38 6.32
CA GLU A 120 -0.12 -7.71 7.72
C GLU A 120 0.00 -9.22 8.05
N LEU A 121 -0.07 -10.12 7.07
CA LEU A 121 0.06 -11.56 7.28
C LEU A 121 1.52 -12.02 7.42
N GLY A 122 2.47 -11.24 6.88
CA GLY A 122 3.90 -11.56 6.89
C GLY A 122 4.74 -10.60 7.72
N GLU A 123 4.14 -10.00 8.75
CA GLU A 123 4.77 -8.98 9.62
C GLU A 123 5.21 -7.70 8.86
N GLY A 124 4.56 -7.40 7.74
CA GLY A 124 4.83 -6.21 6.95
C GLY A 124 4.51 -4.91 7.71
N ALA A 125 5.31 -3.88 7.46
CA ALA A 125 5.16 -2.57 8.10
C ALA A 125 3.91 -1.78 7.67
N VAL A 126 3.27 -2.19 6.58
CA VAL A 126 2.10 -1.53 5.99
C VAL A 126 0.98 -2.53 5.78
N THR A 127 -0.25 -2.12 6.09
CA THR A 127 -1.43 -2.95 5.78
C THR A 127 -1.76 -2.90 4.30
N LEU A 128 -2.45 -3.92 3.79
CA LEU A 128 -2.88 -3.95 2.37
C LEU A 128 -3.68 -2.69 2.02
N MET A 129 -4.59 -2.28 2.90
CA MET A 129 -5.43 -1.09 2.70
C MET A 129 -4.58 0.19 2.66
N GLN A 130 -3.60 0.33 3.56
CA GLN A 130 -2.72 1.50 3.60
C GLN A 130 -1.88 1.58 2.32
N PHE A 131 -1.31 0.46 1.89
CA PHE A 131 -0.54 0.38 0.66
C PHE A 131 -1.39 0.77 -0.57
N HIS A 132 -2.58 0.17 -0.70
CA HIS A 132 -3.50 0.49 -1.78
C HIS A 132 -3.86 1.99 -1.82
N LYS A 133 -4.14 2.59 -0.66
CA LYS A 133 -4.44 4.04 -0.56
C LYS A 133 -3.25 4.91 -0.98
N ARG A 134 -2.03 4.57 -0.54
CA ARG A 134 -0.81 5.33 -0.88
C ARG A 134 -0.57 5.34 -2.38
N VAL A 135 -0.58 4.17 -3.02
CA VAL A 135 -0.33 4.07 -4.47
C VAL A 135 -1.46 4.71 -5.28
N ARG A 136 -2.71 4.63 -4.81
CA ARG A 136 -3.85 5.29 -5.46
C ARG A 136 -3.82 6.81 -5.37
N ALA A 137 -3.18 7.38 -4.35
CA ALA A 137 -2.96 8.82 -4.28
C ALA A 137 -2.02 9.33 -5.39
N GLU A 138 -1.14 8.48 -5.91
CA GLU A 138 -0.34 8.76 -7.12
C GLU A 138 -1.14 8.54 -8.42
N GLY A 139 -2.45 8.32 -8.37
CA GLY A 139 -3.29 8.27 -9.57
C GLY A 139 -3.26 6.95 -10.34
N ILE A 140 -2.70 5.87 -9.77
CA ILE A 140 -2.80 4.52 -10.35
C ILE A 140 -3.57 3.58 -9.44
N SER A 141 -4.26 2.59 -10.02
CA SER A 141 -4.91 1.53 -9.25
C SER A 141 -4.00 0.30 -9.24
N PRO A 142 -3.34 -0.04 -8.11
CA PRO A 142 -2.47 -1.20 -8.06
C PRO A 142 -3.27 -2.50 -8.04
N GLN A 143 -2.72 -3.54 -8.66
CA GLN A 143 -3.20 -4.90 -8.50
C GLN A 143 -2.38 -5.62 -7.42
N ILE A 144 -3.03 -5.98 -6.32
CA ILE A 144 -2.35 -6.47 -5.12
C ILE A 144 -2.62 -7.97 -4.93
N PHE A 145 -1.55 -8.72 -4.67
CA PHE A 145 -1.57 -10.14 -4.35
C PHE A 145 -1.04 -10.33 -2.92
N PRO A 146 -1.92 -10.45 -1.90
CA PRO A 146 -1.55 -10.63 -0.49
C PRO A 146 -1.06 -12.04 -0.19
N ASP A 147 -0.04 -12.51 -0.90
CA ASP A 147 0.42 -13.90 -0.87
C ASP A 147 1.94 -13.99 -0.75
N ALA A 148 2.45 -15.17 -0.40
CA ALA A 148 3.87 -15.50 -0.56
C ALA A 148 4.29 -15.42 -2.04
N VAL A 149 5.58 -15.19 -2.28
CA VAL A 149 6.14 -14.88 -3.61
C VAL A 149 5.69 -15.86 -4.69
N ASP A 150 5.83 -17.17 -4.45
CA ASP A 150 5.50 -18.20 -5.45
C ASP A 150 4.01 -18.24 -5.80
N GLN A 151 3.14 -18.10 -4.79
CA GLN A 151 1.69 -18.09 -4.97
C GLN A 151 1.23 -16.82 -5.67
N GLY A 152 1.79 -15.68 -5.28
CA GLY A 152 1.55 -14.39 -5.93
C GLY A 152 1.97 -14.41 -7.40
N LEU A 153 3.15 -14.97 -7.71
CA LEU A 153 3.63 -15.11 -9.10
C LEU A 153 2.73 -16.03 -9.92
N MET A 154 2.24 -17.12 -9.34
CA MET A 154 1.28 -18.01 -9.99
C MET A 154 -0.01 -17.27 -10.33
N ARG A 155 -0.62 -16.56 -9.37
CA ARG A 155 -1.85 -15.78 -9.59
C ARG A 155 -1.65 -14.64 -10.58
N LEU A 156 -0.51 -13.96 -10.51
CA LEU A 156 -0.12 -12.91 -11.45
C LEU A 156 -0.07 -13.46 -12.88
N SER A 157 0.55 -14.63 -13.07
CA SER A 157 0.65 -15.26 -14.39
C SER A 157 -0.71 -15.56 -15.02
N HIS A 158 -1.73 -15.83 -14.20
CA HIS A 158 -3.10 -16.06 -14.67
C HIS A 158 -3.88 -14.76 -14.88
N THR A 159 -3.54 -13.67 -14.19
CA THR A 159 -4.35 -12.45 -14.20
C THR A 159 -3.80 -11.36 -15.12
N ILE A 160 -2.49 -11.09 -15.04
CA ILE A 160 -1.81 -10.08 -15.85
C ILE A 160 -1.07 -10.75 -17.02
N GLY A 161 -0.61 -11.98 -16.81
CA GLY A 161 0.22 -12.69 -17.78
C GLY A 161 1.69 -12.30 -17.63
N ARG A 162 2.22 -11.58 -18.62
CA ARG A 162 3.63 -11.19 -18.67
C ARG A 162 3.87 -9.74 -18.25
N VAL A 163 5.06 -9.46 -17.74
CA VAL A 163 5.46 -8.14 -17.21
C VAL A 163 6.75 -7.61 -17.85
N ASP A 164 6.84 -6.29 -18.03
CA ASP A 164 8.02 -5.63 -18.63
C ASP A 164 9.15 -5.44 -17.63
N VAL A 165 8.81 -5.15 -16.38
CA VAL A 165 9.77 -4.93 -15.30
C VAL A 165 9.35 -5.67 -14.03
N VAL A 166 10.32 -6.30 -13.38
CA VAL A 166 10.16 -6.88 -12.04
C VAL A 166 11.14 -6.19 -11.08
N VAL A 167 10.64 -5.73 -9.94
CA VAL A 167 11.42 -5.13 -8.87
C VAL A 167 11.35 -6.04 -7.65
N MET A 168 12.50 -6.54 -7.22
CA MET A 168 12.67 -7.39 -6.04
C MET A 168 13.12 -6.54 -4.86
N GLY A 169 12.19 -6.28 -3.93
CA GLY A 169 12.45 -5.64 -2.65
C GLY A 169 12.85 -6.62 -1.53
N LEU A 170 12.95 -7.92 -1.86
CA LEU A 170 13.40 -8.97 -0.95
C LEU A 170 14.90 -9.26 -1.13
N SER A 171 15.54 -9.80 -0.08
CA SER A 171 16.92 -10.29 -0.19
C SER A 171 17.04 -11.39 -1.25
N ALA A 172 18.19 -11.47 -1.93
CA ALA A 172 18.47 -12.46 -2.97
C ALA A 172 18.14 -13.90 -2.55
N GLU A 173 18.48 -14.25 -1.31
CA GLU A 173 18.22 -15.57 -0.71
C GLU A 173 16.74 -15.97 -0.70
N LYS A 174 15.82 -15.00 -0.55
CA LYS A 174 14.38 -15.26 -0.44
C LYS A 174 13.71 -15.52 -1.78
N TRP A 175 14.25 -14.99 -2.88
CA TRP A 175 13.60 -15.08 -4.19
C TRP A 175 14.41 -15.85 -5.23
N GLN A 176 15.72 -16.04 -5.05
CA GLN A 176 16.55 -16.85 -5.96
C GLN A 176 16.43 -18.35 -5.69
N THR A 177 15.25 -18.81 -5.27
CA THR A 177 14.97 -20.22 -5.11
C THR A 177 14.60 -20.84 -6.47
N PRO A 178 14.92 -22.12 -6.73
CA PRO A 178 14.52 -22.80 -7.96
C PRO A 178 13.02 -22.69 -8.33
N PRO A 179 12.05 -22.84 -7.39
CA PRO A 179 10.63 -22.70 -7.73
C PRO A 179 10.28 -21.27 -8.15
N THR A 180 10.77 -20.26 -7.42
CA THR A 180 10.53 -18.85 -7.75
C THR A 180 11.12 -18.48 -9.10
N LEU A 181 12.35 -18.91 -9.40
CA LEU A 181 12.98 -18.70 -10.71
C LEU A 181 12.20 -19.38 -11.84
N GLY A 182 11.65 -20.57 -11.60
CA GLY A 182 10.76 -21.26 -12.52
C GLY A 182 9.47 -20.47 -12.82
N MET A 183 8.87 -19.85 -11.80
CA MET A 183 7.70 -18.99 -11.97
C MET A 183 8.04 -17.66 -12.64
N LEU A 184 9.18 -17.06 -12.31
CA LEU A 184 9.67 -15.85 -12.96
C LEU A 184 9.83 -16.05 -14.47
N ARG A 185 10.31 -17.22 -14.92
CA ARG A 185 10.39 -17.57 -16.35
C ARG A 185 9.03 -17.57 -17.06
N ARG A 186 7.94 -17.82 -16.33
CA ARG A 186 6.58 -17.79 -16.88
C ARG A 186 6.03 -16.38 -17.00
N VAL A 187 6.29 -15.53 -16.01
CA VAL A 187 5.80 -14.14 -15.97
C VAL A 187 6.69 -13.15 -16.74
N CYS A 188 7.97 -13.48 -16.95
CA CYS A 188 8.88 -12.65 -17.73
C CYS A 188 8.78 -12.98 -19.22
N HIS A 189 8.87 -11.98 -20.09
CA HIS A 189 9.17 -12.13 -21.51
C HIS A 189 10.66 -11.86 -21.78
N GLU A 190 11.09 -12.02 -23.04
CA GLU A 190 12.51 -11.89 -23.43
C GLU A 190 13.10 -10.50 -23.13
N LYS A 191 12.28 -9.44 -23.20
CA LYS A 191 12.68 -8.07 -22.90
C LYS A 191 12.51 -7.66 -21.42
N THR A 192 12.14 -8.59 -20.53
CA THR A 192 11.81 -8.22 -19.15
C THR A 192 13.08 -7.88 -18.38
N SER A 193 13.09 -6.72 -17.73
CA SER A 193 14.20 -6.32 -16.87
C SER A 193 13.85 -6.64 -15.41
N ILE A 194 14.68 -7.45 -14.75
CA ILE A 194 14.54 -7.77 -13.33
C ILE A 194 15.56 -6.93 -12.56
N PHE A 195 15.12 -6.18 -11.58
CA PHE A 195 15.96 -5.39 -10.69
C PHE A 195 15.85 -5.92 -9.26
N TYR A 196 16.98 -5.98 -8.55
CA TYR A 196 17.01 -6.37 -7.15
C TYR A 196 17.99 -5.48 -6.39
N SER A 197 17.73 -5.30 -5.09
CA SER A 197 18.61 -4.56 -4.19
C SER A 197 19.60 -5.52 -3.54
N ASP A 198 20.88 -5.18 -3.62
CA ASP A 198 21.98 -5.90 -3.00
C ASP A 198 22.86 -4.89 -2.25
N ASP A 199 22.91 -5.00 -0.93
CA ASP A 199 23.57 -4.04 -0.04
C ASP A 199 23.20 -2.57 -0.31
N GLY A 200 21.92 -2.33 -0.62
CA GLY A 200 21.38 -0.99 -0.90
C GLY A 200 21.70 -0.46 -2.31
N THR A 201 22.36 -1.26 -3.15
CA THR A 201 22.61 -0.95 -4.56
C THR A 201 21.70 -1.76 -5.46
N TRP A 202 21.02 -1.10 -6.39
CA TRP A 202 20.17 -1.78 -7.36
C TRP A 202 20.99 -2.38 -8.50
N LYS A 203 20.84 -3.68 -8.73
CA LYS A 203 21.47 -4.45 -9.79
C LYS A 203 20.41 -5.05 -10.71
N SER A 204 20.76 -5.26 -11.97
CA SER A 204 19.93 -6.02 -12.90
C SER A 204 20.24 -7.51 -12.80
N TYR A 205 19.21 -8.33 -12.89
CA TYR A 205 19.32 -9.78 -12.93
C TYR A 205 18.91 -10.28 -14.32
N GLN A 206 19.77 -11.09 -14.93
CA GLN A 206 19.47 -11.75 -16.20
C GLN A 206 18.98 -13.16 -15.94
N LEU A 207 17.73 -13.41 -16.31
CA LEU A 207 17.14 -14.73 -16.24
C LEU A 207 17.73 -15.58 -17.37
N VAL A 208 18.67 -16.47 -17.06
CA VAL A 208 19.24 -17.38 -18.05
C VAL A 208 18.12 -18.28 -18.58
N SER A 209 17.75 -18.08 -19.85
CA SER A 209 16.75 -18.91 -20.52
C SER A 209 17.40 -20.22 -20.95
N ASP A 210 16.90 -21.37 -20.47
CA ASP A 210 17.38 -22.70 -20.87
C ASP A 210 16.97 -23.09 -22.31
N ARG A 211 16.78 -22.12 -23.22
CA ARG A 211 16.38 -22.35 -24.61
C ARG A 211 17.50 -22.87 -25.51
N VAL A 212 18.44 -23.64 -24.95
CA VAL A 212 19.34 -24.51 -25.71
C VAL A 212 18.98 -25.96 -25.40
N ARG A 213 17.82 -26.41 -25.89
CA ARG A 213 17.58 -27.85 -26.06
C ARG A 213 17.41 -28.15 -27.55
N LYS A 214 18.56 -28.48 -28.13
CA LYS A 214 18.82 -29.39 -29.25
C LYS A 214 17.58 -29.84 -30.02
N ALA A 215 17.44 -29.34 -31.25
CA ALA A 215 16.91 -30.16 -32.33
C ALA A 215 18.02 -31.16 -32.69
N ALA A 216 17.71 -32.45 -32.54
CA ALA A 216 18.46 -33.58 -33.07
C ALA A 216 17.50 -34.39 -33.94
#